data_AF-A0A6B3I6N2-F1
#
_entry.id   AF-A0A6B3I6N2-F1
#
_cell.length_a   1.000
_cell.length_b   1.000
_cell.length_c   1.000
_cell.angle_alpha   90.00
_cell.angle_beta   90.00
_cell.angle_gamma   90.00
#
_symmetry.space_group_name_H-M   'P 1'
#
loop_
_entity.id
_entity.type
_entity.pdbx_description
1 polymer ?
#
loop_
_entity_poly.entity_id
_entity_poly.type
_entity_poly.pdbx_seq_one_letter_code
_entity_poly.pdbx_strand_id
1 'polypeptide(L)'
;GLRNHVLEQLDKADSTTDEDVRRKALTFVFVGGGFAGAETIGEVEDMARDAAKYYTNVKREDMRFILVDAADKILPEVGPKLGSYGKEHLESRGVEIYLSTSMDSCVDGHVVLKNGLEV
;
A
#
# COMPACT_ATOMS: atom_id res chain seq x y z
N GLY A 1 -4.67 -12.63 -10.53
CA GLY A 1 -5.42 -11.36 -10.32
C GLY A 1 -4.96 -10.73 -9.02
N LEU A 2 -5.19 -9.42 -8.82
CA LEU A 2 -4.62 -8.65 -7.69
C LEU A 2 -4.88 -9.29 -6.31
N ARG A 3 -6.13 -9.68 -6.02
CA ARG A 3 -6.48 -10.38 -4.77
C ARG A 3 -5.64 -11.63 -4.53
N ASN A 4 -5.50 -12.50 -5.53
CA ASN A 4 -4.72 -13.72 -5.38
C ASN A 4 -3.23 -13.40 -5.16
N HIS A 5 -2.69 -12.40 -5.85
CA HIS A 5 -1.31 -11.98 -5.65
C HIS A 5 -1.05 -11.49 -4.22
N VAL A 6 -1.99 -10.74 -3.64
CA VAL A 6 -1.92 -10.31 -2.24
C VAL A 6 -1.92 -11.54 -1.32
N LEU A 7 -2.86 -12.46 -1.47
CA LEU A 7 -2.92 -13.69 -0.66
C LEU A 7 -1.64 -14.53 -0.81
N GLU A 8 -1.09 -14.66 -2.01
CA GLU A 8 0.20 -15.32 -2.27
C GLU A 8 1.36 -14.65 -1.52
N GLN A 9 1.35 -13.31 -1.38
CA GLN A 9 2.35 -12.62 -0.55
C GLN A 9 2.15 -12.88 0.94
N LEU A 10 0.91 -12.94 1.43
CA LEU A 10 0.64 -13.33 2.82
C LEU A 10 1.11 -14.77 3.08
N ASP A 11 0.84 -15.71 2.18
CA ASP A 11 1.32 -17.10 2.26
C ASP A 11 2.85 -17.16 2.32
N LYS A 12 3.53 -16.36 1.49
CA LYS A 12 4.99 -16.25 1.47
C LYS A 12 5.54 -15.67 2.78
N ALA A 13 4.89 -14.64 3.33
CA ALA A 13 5.28 -14.03 4.59
C ALA A 13 5.07 -14.96 5.79
N ASP A 14 4.00 -15.76 5.78
CA ASP A 14 3.68 -16.71 6.85
C ASP A 14 4.64 -17.90 6.88
N SER A 15 5.10 -18.35 5.69
CA SER A 15 5.94 -19.54 5.52
C SER A 15 7.44 -19.30 5.62
N THR A 16 7.90 -18.04 5.54
CA THR A 16 9.33 -17.71 5.66
C THR A 16 9.75 -17.49 7.12
N THR A 17 11.03 -17.73 7.42
CA THR A 17 11.70 -17.27 8.65
C THR A 17 12.63 -16.08 8.42
N ASP A 18 12.90 -15.74 7.16
CA ASP A 18 13.70 -14.58 6.76
C ASP A 18 12.86 -13.29 6.90
N GLU A 19 13.31 -12.38 7.78
CA GLU A 19 12.63 -11.12 8.07
C GLU A 19 12.62 -10.15 6.89
N ASP A 20 13.66 -10.13 6.06
CA ASP A 20 13.74 -9.27 4.88
C ASP A 20 12.76 -9.74 3.80
N VAL A 21 12.66 -11.05 3.60
CA VAL A 21 11.67 -11.64 2.69
C VAL A 21 10.25 -11.35 3.19
N ARG A 22 10.00 -11.50 4.50
CA ARG A 22 8.69 -11.20 5.11
C ARG A 22 8.32 -9.74 4.90
N ARG A 23 9.23 -8.81 5.23
CA ARG A 23 9.02 -7.37 5.08
C ARG A 23 8.69 -6.97 3.64
N LYS A 24 9.43 -7.52 2.67
CA LYS A 24 9.17 -7.27 1.24
C LYS A 24 7.82 -7.82 0.79
N ALA A 25 7.45 -9.03 1.22
CA ALA A 25 6.16 -9.62 0.87
C ALA A 25 4.98 -8.82 1.46
N LEU A 26 5.14 -8.24 2.64
CA LEU A 26 4.09 -7.48 3.32
C LEU A 26 4.09 -5.97 3.01
N THR A 27 4.86 -5.52 2.03
CA THR A 27 4.89 -4.12 1.58
C THR A 27 4.24 -3.97 0.22
N PHE A 28 3.20 -3.15 0.13
CA PHE A 28 2.42 -2.93 -1.09
C PHE A 28 2.46 -1.45 -1.49
N VAL A 29 2.89 -1.18 -2.72
CA VAL A 29 3.00 0.18 -3.26
C VAL A 29 1.97 0.39 -4.39
N PHE A 30 1.17 1.44 -4.25
CA PHE A 30 0.17 1.89 -5.21
C PHE A 30 0.61 3.22 -5.81
N VAL A 31 0.54 3.33 -7.14
CA VAL A 31 0.89 4.55 -7.86
C VAL A 31 -0.38 5.14 -8.48
N GLY A 32 -0.68 6.38 -8.14
CA GLY A 32 -1.88 7.12 -8.52
C GLY A 32 -2.93 7.10 -7.41
N GLY A 33 -3.24 8.27 -6.86
CA GLY A 33 -4.25 8.56 -5.84
C GLY A 33 -5.52 9.21 -6.39
N GLY A 34 -5.79 9.12 -7.70
CA GLY A 34 -7.12 9.39 -8.25
C GLY A 34 -8.17 8.38 -7.77
N PHE A 35 -9.42 8.54 -8.20
CA PHE A 35 -10.55 7.72 -7.73
C PHE A 35 -10.25 6.20 -7.66
N ALA A 36 -9.81 5.62 -8.78
CA ALA A 36 -9.55 4.19 -8.85
C ALA A 36 -8.41 3.74 -7.91
N GLY A 37 -7.36 4.54 -7.76
CA GLY A 37 -6.22 4.18 -6.92
C GLY A 37 -6.55 4.24 -5.43
N ALA A 38 -7.27 5.27 -5.00
CA ALA A 38 -7.74 5.42 -3.63
C ALA A 38 -8.76 4.32 -3.24
N GLU A 39 -9.68 3.96 -4.13
CA GLU A 39 -10.61 2.84 -3.91
C GLU A 39 -9.84 1.51 -3.85
N THR A 40 -8.93 1.26 -4.78
CA THR A 40 -8.17 0.00 -4.84
C THR A 40 -7.33 -0.19 -3.59
N ILE A 41 -6.58 0.83 -3.13
CA ILE A 41 -5.75 0.68 -1.93
C ILE A 41 -6.61 0.47 -0.68
N GLY A 42 -7.75 1.17 -0.56
CA GLY A 42 -8.65 1.02 0.58
C GLY A 42 -9.24 -0.39 0.68
N GLU A 43 -9.73 -0.94 -0.43
CA GLU A 43 -10.31 -2.28 -0.48
C GLU A 43 -9.26 -3.39 -0.31
N VAL A 44 -8.08 -3.22 -0.93
CA VAL A 44 -7.00 -4.21 -0.81
C VAL A 44 -6.42 -4.22 0.60
N GLU A 45 -6.21 -3.05 1.21
CA GLU A 45 -5.71 -2.95 2.59
C GLU A 45 -6.70 -3.55 3.58
N ASP A 46 -8.01 -3.28 3.45
CA ASP A 46 -9.02 -3.88 4.32
C ASP A 46 -9.01 -5.40 4.23
N MET A 47 -9.04 -5.93 3.00
CA MET A 47 -9.08 -7.36 2.72
C MET A 47 -7.81 -8.06 3.18
N ALA A 48 -6.63 -7.49 2.93
CA ALA A 48 -5.35 -8.07 3.36
C ALA A 48 -5.27 -8.12 4.89
N ARG A 49 -5.59 -7.03 5.57
CA ARG A 49 -5.57 -7.01 7.04
C ARG A 49 -6.64 -7.91 7.64
N ASP A 50 -7.83 -8.05 7.03
CA ASP A 50 -8.82 -9.04 7.49
C ASP A 50 -8.32 -10.47 7.31
N ALA A 51 -7.66 -10.76 6.18
CA ALA A 51 -7.10 -12.08 5.90
C ALA A 51 -6.02 -12.51 6.89
N ALA A 52 -5.30 -11.56 7.54
CA ALA A 52 -4.28 -11.84 8.54
C ALA A 52 -4.75 -12.79 9.66
N LYS A 53 -6.05 -12.81 10.00
CA LYS A 53 -6.62 -13.72 11.03
C LYS A 53 -6.50 -15.21 10.68
N TYR A 54 -6.21 -15.54 9.42
CA TYR A 54 -6.04 -16.91 8.95
C TYR A 54 -4.58 -17.35 8.92
N TYR A 55 -3.64 -16.46 9.26
CA TYR A 55 -2.20 -16.71 9.26
C TYR A 55 -1.66 -16.78 10.68
N THR A 56 -0.59 -17.55 10.89
CA THR A 56 -0.02 -17.76 12.24
C THR A 56 1.07 -16.73 12.55
N ASN A 57 1.88 -16.38 11.54
CA ASN A 57 3.09 -15.57 11.65
C ASN A 57 2.96 -14.21 10.96
N VAL A 58 1.75 -13.83 10.54
CA VAL A 58 1.46 -12.54 9.90
C VAL A 58 0.37 -11.84 10.70
N LYS A 59 0.66 -10.62 11.16
CA LYS A 59 -0.29 -9.76 11.86
C LYS A 59 -0.74 -8.61 10.96
N ARG A 60 -1.83 -7.95 11.37
CA ARG A 60 -2.37 -6.79 10.66
C ARG A 60 -1.33 -5.69 10.56
N GLU A 61 -0.64 -5.41 11.66
CA GLU A 61 0.37 -4.37 11.82
C GLU A 61 1.67 -4.62 11.06
N ASP A 62 1.93 -5.85 10.61
CA ASP A 62 3.13 -6.17 9.82
C ASP A 62 3.02 -5.66 8.37
N MET A 63 1.81 -5.33 7.91
CA MET A 63 1.53 -4.91 6.55
C MET A 63 1.72 -3.40 6.37
N ARG A 64 2.52 -3.03 5.36
CA ARG A 64 2.81 -1.66 4.97
C ARG A 64 2.15 -1.35 3.64
N PHE A 65 1.26 -0.36 3.62
CA PHE A 65 0.56 0.11 2.42
C PHE A 65 1.00 1.52 2.10
N ILE A 66 1.46 1.73 0.86
CA ILE A 66 2.01 3.00 0.40
C ILE A 66 1.23 3.46 -0.82
N LEU A 67 0.74 4.70 -0.80
CA LEU A 67 0.15 5.39 -1.94
C LEU A 67 1.09 6.52 -2.39
N VAL A 68 1.40 6.57 -3.68
CA VAL A 68 2.27 7.58 -4.28
C VAL A 68 1.52 8.31 -5.39
N ASP A 69 1.52 9.63 -5.38
CA ASP A 69 0.99 10.44 -6.49
C ASP A 69 1.85 11.69 -6.76
N ALA A 70 2.01 12.02 -8.04
CA ALA A 70 2.72 13.20 -8.50
C ALA A 70 1.94 14.50 -8.20
N ALA A 71 0.61 14.39 -8.04
CA ALA A 71 -0.24 15.48 -7.60
C ALA A 71 0.00 15.83 -6.12
N ASP A 72 -0.43 17.03 -5.74
CA ASP A 72 -0.35 17.55 -4.37
C ASP A 72 -1.50 17.07 -3.46
N LYS A 73 -2.41 16.26 -4.00
CA LYS A 73 -3.60 15.72 -3.32
C LYS A 73 -4.09 14.44 -3.99
N ILE A 74 -4.81 13.64 -3.21
CA ILE A 74 -5.58 12.49 -3.72
C ILE A 74 -7.02 12.90 -4.03
N LEU A 75 -7.73 12.05 -4.78
CA LEU A 75 -9.13 12.20 -5.13
C LEU A 75 -9.49 13.61 -5.64
N PRO A 76 -8.73 14.18 -6.60
CA PRO A 76 -9.03 15.52 -7.10
C PRO A 76 -10.44 15.65 -7.70
N GLU A 77 -11.05 14.53 -8.11
CA GLU A 77 -12.35 14.45 -8.77
C GLU A 77 -13.53 14.75 -7.83
N VAL A 78 -13.38 14.55 -6.52
CA VAL A 78 -14.47 14.75 -5.53
C VAL A 78 -14.38 16.09 -4.79
N GLY A 79 -13.42 16.94 -5.16
CA GLY A 79 -13.22 18.25 -4.58
C GLY A 79 -12.42 18.25 -3.26
N PRO A 80 -11.90 19.42 -2.85
CA PRO A 80 -10.85 19.51 -1.82
C PRO A 80 -11.28 18.98 -0.45
N LYS A 81 -12.52 19.23 -0.03
CA LYS A 81 -13.01 18.79 1.29
C LYS A 81 -13.10 17.26 1.40
N LEU A 82 -13.65 16.62 0.37
CA LEU A 82 -13.81 15.16 0.35
C LEU A 82 -12.46 14.46 0.08
N GLY A 83 -11.59 15.06 -0.75
CA GLY A 83 -10.22 14.57 -0.95
C GLY A 83 -9.40 14.60 0.34
N SER A 84 -9.44 15.70 1.10
CA SER A 84 -8.81 15.80 2.42
C SER A 84 -9.35 14.76 3.40
N TYR A 85 -10.68 14.59 3.46
CA TYR A 85 -11.29 13.56 4.31
C TYR A 85 -10.84 12.16 3.92
N GLY A 86 -10.81 11.83 2.62
CA GLY A 86 -10.33 10.54 2.12
C GLY A 86 -8.87 10.28 2.48
N LYS A 87 -8.02 11.32 2.39
CA LYS A 87 -6.61 11.26 2.79
C LYS A 87 -6.49 10.94 4.28
N GLU A 88 -7.15 11.72 5.13
CA GLU A 88 -7.15 11.52 6.59
C GLU A 88 -7.67 10.14 6.97
N HIS A 89 -8.71 9.65 6.28
CA HIS A 89 -9.26 8.33 6.50
C HIS A 89 -8.24 7.22 6.20
N LEU A 90 -7.58 7.26 5.04
CA LEU A 90 -6.53 6.29 4.69
C LEU A 90 -5.34 6.37 5.66
N GLU A 91 -4.88 7.56 6.01
CA GLU A 91 -3.78 7.74 6.96
C GLU A 91 -4.13 7.21 8.35
N SER A 92 -5.37 7.39 8.82
CA SER A 92 -5.84 6.83 10.10
C SER A 92 -5.83 5.29 10.15
N ARG A 93 -5.81 4.63 8.98
CA ARG A 93 -5.68 3.17 8.83
C ARG A 93 -4.22 2.73 8.65
N GLY A 94 -3.27 3.66 8.78
CA GLY A 94 -1.84 3.41 8.63
C GLY A 94 -1.37 3.28 7.19
N VAL A 95 -2.13 3.81 6.21
CA VAL A 95 -1.64 3.96 4.84
C VAL A 95 -0.68 5.15 4.78
N GLU A 96 0.50 4.92 4.25
CA GLU A 96 1.50 5.98 4.01
C GLU A 96 1.20 6.65 2.67
N ILE A 97 1.05 7.98 2.67
CA ILE A 97 0.71 8.73 1.46
C ILE A 97 1.83 9.72 1.13
N TYR A 98 2.46 9.51 -0.03
CA TYR A 98 3.50 10.36 -0.57
C TYR A 98 2.99 11.13 -1.78
N LEU A 99 2.80 12.44 -1.60
CA LEU A 99 2.31 13.37 -2.62
C LEU A 99 3.45 14.21 -3.19
N SER A 100 3.20 14.86 -4.32
CA SER A 100 4.23 15.64 -5.03
C SER A 100 5.49 14.85 -5.33
N THR A 101 5.37 13.53 -5.51
CA THR A 101 6.47 12.63 -5.85
C THR A 101 5.95 11.51 -6.77
N SER A 102 6.84 10.86 -7.50
CA SER A 102 6.47 9.77 -8.40
C SER A 102 7.47 8.64 -8.28
N MET A 103 7.08 7.48 -8.80
CA MET A 103 8.00 6.36 -8.96
C MET A 103 9.12 6.72 -9.93
N ASP A 104 10.35 6.50 -9.50
CA ASP A 104 11.55 6.65 -10.32
C ASP A 104 11.93 5.32 -10.96
N SER A 105 11.94 4.23 -10.18
CA SER A 105 12.16 2.87 -10.69
C SER A 105 11.39 1.82 -9.89
N CYS A 106 11.06 0.71 -10.56
CA CYS A 106 10.56 -0.51 -9.94
C CYS A 106 11.21 -1.71 -10.64
N VAL A 107 12.23 -2.29 -10.01
CA VAL A 107 13.04 -3.38 -10.57
C VAL A 107 13.18 -4.47 -9.53
N ASP A 108 12.86 -5.71 -9.88
CA ASP A 108 12.98 -6.88 -9.00
C ASP A 108 12.31 -6.71 -7.62
N GLY A 109 11.18 -5.99 -7.58
CA GLY A 109 10.42 -5.71 -6.36
C GLY A 109 11.04 -4.64 -5.46
N HIS A 110 12.04 -3.90 -5.94
CA HIS A 110 12.60 -2.72 -5.29
C HIS A 110 12.04 -1.46 -5.94
N VAL A 111 11.43 -0.60 -5.13
CA VAL A 111 10.80 0.65 -5.57
C VAL A 111 11.62 1.83 -5.09
N VAL A 112 11.95 2.74 -6.00
CA VAL A 112 12.61 4.02 -5.71
C VAL A 112 11.66 5.14 -6.11
N LEU A 113 11.44 6.10 -5.21
CA LEU A 113 10.66 7.31 -5.48
C LEU A 113 11.58 8.51 -5.70
N LYS A 114 11.10 9.51 -6.45
CA LYS A 114 11.88 10.72 -6.75
C LYS A 114 12.25 11.58 -5.53
N ASN A 115 11.58 11.38 -4.39
CA ASN A 115 11.90 12.04 -3.13
C ASN A 115 12.99 11.30 -2.33
N GLY A 116 13.56 10.23 -2.87
CA GLY A 116 14.59 9.42 -2.22
C GLY A 116 14.06 8.33 -1.28
N LEU A 117 12.74 8.12 -1.20
CA LEU A 117 12.20 6.96 -0.50
C LEU A 117 12.49 5.69 -1.29
N GLU A 118 13.00 4.68 -0.60
CA GLU A 118 13.27 3.35 -1.13
C GLU A 118 12.48 2.29 -0.35
N VAL A 119 11.95 1.32 -1.07
CA VAL A 119 11.13 0.22 -0.54
C VAL A 119 11.47 -1.12 -1.17
#